data_AF-A0A0G1G5L8-F1
#
_entry.id   AF-A0A0G1G5L8-F1
#
_cell.length_a   1.000
_cell.length_b   1.000
_cell.length_c   1.000
_cell.angle_alpha   90.00
_cell.angle_beta   90.00
_cell.angle_gamma   90.00
#
_symmetry.space_group_name_H-M   'P 1'
#
loop_
_entity.id
_entity.type
_entity.pdbx_description
1 polymer ?
#
loop_
_entity_poly.entity_id
_entity_poly.type
_entity_poly.pdbx_seq_one_letter_code
_entity_poly.pdbx_strand_id
1 'polypeptide(L)'
;MTFDRSVQGKTVESEESRKPELSAEEKLAHDAKGLIDVAKRKYHRGIITVDEAFGMLSRGEDQKFHTDSAEGFKLKRAISIEIKNGTLEFTEEQKALLSTIKTRFETQSTLHQGIQWMDVESSLRGNTEAFAALKYMEETGGEPDVLRVEGGEFVFTDTSAESPSGRRNKSHIDATGIIKPISGLELTSEDDYMYLQGLKPVDSNSWSWLGKPSAGRDPLAAGDALDGRRRGGSVDVHPDNADDPYERRGFRCSLRVKKS
;
A
#
# COMPACT_ATOMS: atom_id res chain seq x y z
N MET A 1 52.97 62.43 -52.95
CA MET A 1 51.80 61.54 -53.06
C MET A 1 51.97 60.46 -52.01
N THR A 2 51.20 60.58 -50.93
CA THR A 2 51.23 59.73 -49.74
C THR A 2 50.01 58.80 -49.77
N PHE A 3 50.21 57.51 -49.51
CA PHE A 3 49.15 56.53 -49.28
C PHE A 3 48.73 56.59 -47.82
N ASP A 4 47.42 56.72 -47.56
CA ASP A 4 46.84 56.52 -46.23
C ASP A 4 45.73 55.46 -46.28
N ARG A 5 45.76 54.59 -45.27
CA ARG A 5 44.88 53.43 -45.06
C ARG A 5 43.57 53.90 -44.44
N SER A 6 42.45 53.44 -44.95
CA SER A 6 41.25 53.28 -44.12
C SER A 6 40.56 51.96 -44.43
N VAL A 7 40.76 51.02 -43.51
CA VAL A 7 39.97 49.80 -43.36
C VAL A 7 38.81 50.18 -42.45
N GLN A 8 37.58 50.23 -42.96
CA GLN A 8 36.38 50.22 -42.12
C GLN A 8 35.82 48.80 -42.14
N GLY A 9 36.03 48.13 -41.01
CA GLY A 9 35.48 46.80 -40.73
C GLY A 9 33.96 46.86 -40.67
N LYS A 10 33.31 45.96 -41.40
CA LYS A 10 31.93 45.58 -41.11
C LYS A 10 31.95 44.76 -39.83
N THR A 11 31.43 45.31 -38.75
CA THR A 11 31.03 44.56 -37.57
C THR A 11 29.91 43.62 -38.00
N VAL A 12 30.23 42.34 -38.14
CA VAL A 12 29.24 41.27 -38.15
C VAL A 12 28.78 41.15 -36.70
N GLU A 13 27.65 41.80 -36.37
CA GLU A 13 26.94 41.46 -35.14
C GLU A 13 26.58 39.98 -35.24
N SER A 14 27.23 39.18 -34.41
CA SER A 14 26.83 37.81 -34.16
C SER A 14 25.39 37.84 -33.67
N GLU A 15 24.48 37.25 -34.44
CA GLU A 15 23.20 36.76 -33.95
C GLU A 15 23.50 35.72 -32.87
N GLU A 16 23.78 36.23 -31.67
CA GLU A 16 23.87 35.47 -30.45
C GLU A 16 22.50 34.84 -30.27
N SER A 17 22.45 33.54 -30.52
CA SER A 17 21.25 32.73 -30.51
C SER A 17 20.47 32.97 -29.22
N ARG A 18 19.48 33.87 -29.26
CA ARG A 18 18.50 34.01 -28.19
C ARG A 18 17.73 32.71 -28.17
N LYS A 19 18.12 31.81 -27.26
CA LYS A 19 17.30 30.66 -26.87
C LYS A 19 15.89 31.21 -26.59
N PRO A 20 14.83 30.61 -27.16
CA PRO A 20 13.49 31.11 -26.94
C PRO A 20 13.23 31.13 -25.43
N GLU A 21 12.87 32.31 -24.90
CA GLU A 21 12.42 32.41 -23.52
C GLU A 21 11.13 31.59 -23.41
N LEU A 22 11.22 30.48 -22.67
CA LEU A 22 10.07 29.67 -22.31
C LEU A 22 8.98 30.58 -21.75
N SER A 23 7.75 30.39 -22.21
CA SER A 23 6.57 31.04 -21.65
C SER A 23 6.45 30.74 -20.15
N ALA A 24 5.68 31.56 -19.43
CA ALA A 24 5.46 31.35 -17.99
C ALA A 24 4.91 29.94 -17.69
N GLU A 25 4.07 29.40 -18.59
CA GLU A 25 3.52 28.05 -18.47
C GLU A 25 4.57 26.97 -18.75
N GLU A 26 5.46 27.16 -19.72
CA GLU A 26 6.54 26.21 -20.03
C GLU A 26 7.64 26.20 -18.96
N LYS A 27 7.97 27.37 -18.38
CA LYS A 27 8.87 27.45 -17.21
C LYS A 27 8.28 26.73 -16.01
N LEU A 28 7.00 26.95 -15.74
CA LEU A 28 6.29 26.27 -14.64
C LEU A 28 6.27 24.74 -14.83
N ALA A 29 6.01 24.26 -16.05
CA ALA A 29 6.03 22.83 -16.37
C ALA A 29 7.43 22.22 -16.25
N HIS A 30 8.47 22.97 -16.66
CA HIS A 30 9.87 22.57 -16.53
C HIS A 30 10.29 22.46 -15.05
N ASP A 31 9.92 23.44 -14.23
CA ASP A 31 10.28 23.47 -12.80
C ASP A 31 9.52 22.41 -11.99
N ALA A 32 8.25 22.17 -12.34
CA ALA A 32 7.47 21.05 -11.80
C ALA A 32 8.14 19.70 -12.11
N LYS A 33 8.66 19.51 -13.33
CA LYS A 33 9.39 18.30 -13.72
C LYS A 33 10.66 18.08 -12.88
N GLY A 34 11.41 19.15 -12.63
CA GLY A 34 12.60 19.10 -11.77
C GLY A 34 12.29 18.70 -10.33
N LEU A 35 11.22 19.27 -9.75
CA LEU A 35 10.75 18.93 -8.40
C LEU A 35 10.26 17.48 -8.31
N ILE A 36 9.52 17.01 -9.33
CA ILE A 36 9.07 15.62 -9.46
C ILE A 36 10.28 14.68 -9.49
N ASP A 37 11.32 14.99 -10.25
CA ASP A 37 12.52 14.16 -10.34
C ASP A 37 13.31 14.10 -9.02
N VAL A 38 13.36 15.21 -8.27
CA VAL A 38 13.99 15.24 -6.93
C VAL A 38 13.19 14.41 -5.93
N ALA A 39 11.86 14.58 -5.90
CA ALA A 39 10.98 13.82 -5.02
C ALA A 39 11.07 12.31 -5.33
N LYS A 40 11.05 11.94 -6.62
CA LYS A 40 11.27 10.56 -7.09
C LYS A 40 12.61 10.00 -6.60
N ARG A 41 13.72 10.72 -6.80
CA ARG A 41 15.05 10.24 -6.37
C ARG A 41 15.14 10.02 -4.87
N LYS A 42 14.53 10.90 -4.07
CA LYS A 42 14.53 10.77 -2.60
C LYS A 42 13.65 9.60 -2.14
N TYR A 43 12.47 9.42 -2.74
CA TYR A 43 11.58 8.28 -2.46
C TYR A 43 12.26 6.94 -2.78
N HIS A 44 12.84 6.79 -3.98
CA HIS A 44 13.53 5.54 -4.37
C HIS A 44 14.78 5.23 -3.53
N ARG A 45 15.35 6.23 -2.86
CA ARG A 45 16.47 6.06 -1.92
C ARG A 45 16.01 5.81 -0.48
N GLY A 46 14.69 5.72 -0.23
CA GLY A 46 14.13 5.58 1.12
C GLY A 46 14.34 6.80 2.02
N ILE A 47 14.62 7.97 1.43
CA ILE A 47 14.92 9.21 2.17
C ILE A 47 13.64 9.90 2.62
N ILE A 48 12.55 9.75 1.87
CA ILE A 48 11.25 10.35 2.16
C ILE A 48 10.11 9.36 1.86
N THR A 49 9.02 9.50 2.58
CA THR A 49 7.75 8.80 2.36
C THR A 49 6.96 9.41 1.18
N VAL A 50 5.89 8.74 0.74
CA VAL A 50 5.00 9.26 -0.32
C VAL A 50 4.30 10.55 0.14
N ASP A 51 3.89 10.63 1.41
CA ASP A 51 3.27 11.84 1.97
C ASP A 51 4.26 13.00 2.05
N GLU A 52 5.53 12.73 2.35
CA GLU A 52 6.60 13.74 2.30
C GLU A 52 6.94 14.14 0.87
N ALA A 53 6.95 13.21 -0.09
CA ALA A 53 7.09 13.52 -1.51
C ALA A 53 5.93 14.41 -2.00
N PHE A 54 4.70 14.12 -1.57
CA PHE A 54 3.52 14.93 -1.83
C PHE A 54 3.61 16.31 -1.16
N GLY A 55 4.11 16.36 0.07
CA GLY A 55 4.43 17.59 0.81
C GLY A 55 5.48 18.45 0.10
N MET A 56 6.54 17.84 -0.42
CA MET A 56 7.59 18.53 -1.19
C MET A 56 7.06 19.11 -2.50
N LEU A 57 6.16 18.39 -3.17
CA LEU A 57 5.56 18.83 -4.44
C LEU A 57 4.45 19.88 -4.26
N SER A 58 3.81 19.90 -3.08
CA SER A 58 2.74 20.86 -2.74
C SER A 58 3.25 22.15 -2.10
N ARG A 59 4.41 22.11 -1.41
CA ARG A 59 4.97 23.25 -0.67
C ARG A 59 6.10 23.98 -1.40
N GLY A 60 6.23 23.81 -2.73
CA GLY A 60 7.35 24.30 -3.54
C GLY A 60 8.01 25.52 -2.89
N GLU A 61 9.27 25.39 -2.47
CA GLU A 61 9.98 26.32 -1.55
C GLU A 61 10.18 27.75 -2.10
N ASP A 62 9.35 28.18 -3.06
CA ASP A 62 9.09 29.57 -3.38
C ASP A 62 7.64 29.93 -3.03
N GLN A 63 7.49 30.94 -2.19
CA GLN A 63 6.28 31.57 -1.66
C GLN A 63 5.30 32.15 -2.72
N LYS A 64 5.02 31.46 -3.82
CA LYS A 64 4.18 31.97 -4.92
C LYS A 64 3.00 31.11 -5.35
N PHE A 65 2.81 29.91 -4.79
CA PHE A 65 1.70 29.05 -5.21
C PHE A 65 0.67 28.91 -4.09
N HIS A 66 -0.32 29.81 -4.08
CA HIS A 66 -1.54 29.61 -3.29
C HIS A 66 -2.30 28.42 -3.88
N THR A 67 -2.57 27.42 -3.05
CA THR A 67 -3.15 26.12 -3.44
C THR A 67 -4.61 26.18 -3.89
N ASP A 68 -5.20 27.39 -3.87
CA ASP A 68 -6.57 27.72 -4.28
C ASP A 68 -6.61 28.54 -5.59
N SER A 69 -5.45 28.84 -6.20
CA SER A 69 -5.39 29.47 -7.53
C SER A 69 -5.67 28.46 -8.63
N ALA A 70 -6.12 28.94 -9.79
CA ALA A 70 -6.33 28.10 -10.97
C ALA A 70 -5.05 27.34 -11.39
N GLU A 71 -3.87 27.95 -11.21
CA GLU A 71 -2.57 27.30 -11.42
C GLU A 71 -2.27 26.21 -10.38
N GLY A 72 -2.61 26.44 -9.10
CA GLY A 72 -2.50 25.43 -8.03
C GLY A 72 -3.37 24.20 -8.29
N PHE A 73 -4.58 24.40 -8.82
CA PHE A 73 -5.45 23.30 -9.26
C PHE A 73 -4.90 22.56 -10.48
N LYS A 74 -4.32 23.26 -11.46
CA LYS A 74 -3.65 22.63 -12.62
C LYS A 74 -2.47 21.76 -12.17
N LEU A 75 -1.66 22.21 -11.21
CA LEU A 75 -0.52 21.44 -10.68
C LEU A 75 -0.97 20.23 -9.85
N LYS A 76 -1.95 20.38 -8.96
CA LYS A 76 -2.57 19.25 -8.23
C LYS A 76 -3.14 18.21 -9.20
N ARG A 77 -3.79 18.66 -10.27
CA ARG A 77 -4.35 17.80 -11.31
C ARG A 77 -3.25 17.10 -12.11
N ALA A 78 -2.16 17.78 -12.46
CA ALA A 78 -1.02 17.17 -13.16
C ALA A 78 -0.32 16.10 -12.29
N ILE A 79 -0.10 16.37 -11.00
CA ILE A 79 0.46 15.39 -10.06
C ILE A 79 -0.50 14.21 -9.85
N SER A 80 -1.80 14.46 -9.71
CA SER A 80 -2.82 13.42 -9.59
C SER A 80 -2.94 12.57 -10.87
N ILE A 81 -2.78 13.19 -12.04
CA ILE A 81 -2.72 12.51 -13.34
C ILE A 81 -1.43 11.69 -13.45
N GLU A 82 -0.29 12.20 -13.00
CA GLU A 82 1.00 11.49 -13.04
C GLU A 82 1.00 10.27 -12.09
N ILE A 83 0.34 10.40 -10.93
CA ILE A 83 0.08 9.28 -10.00
C ILE A 83 -0.88 8.27 -10.63
N LYS A 84 -1.96 8.73 -11.28
CA LYS A 84 -2.94 7.87 -11.99
C LYS A 84 -2.38 7.23 -13.26
N ASN A 85 -1.38 7.84 -13.90
CA ASN A 85 -0.77 7.40 -15.16
C ASN A 85 0.47 6.52 -14.95
N GLY A 86 0.83 6.18 -13.70
CA GLY A 86 1.78 5.10 -13.40
C GLY A 86 3.20 5.50 -13.04
N THR A 87 3.50 6.76 -12.74
CA THR A 87 4.88 7.20 -12.47
C THR A 87 5.38 6.96 -11.04
N LEU A 88 4.66 6.08 -10.32
CA LEU A 88 5.13 5.24 -9.22
C LEU A 88 5.00 3.79 -9.70
N GLU A 89 5.99 3.33 -10.47
CA GLU A 89 6.02 1.94 -10.90
C GLU A 89 6.26 1.03 -9.68
N PHE A 90 5.57 -0.10 -9.67
CA PHE A 90 5.89 -1.17 -8.72
C PHE A 90 7.31 -1.65 -8.95
N THR A 91 8.05 -1.95 -7.89
CA THR A 91 9.31 -2.67 -8.02
C THR A 91 9.07 -4.06 -8.62
N GLU A 92 10.09 -4.72 -9.18
CA GLU A 92 9.93 -6.08 -9.71
C GLU A 92 9.43 -7.07 -8.66
N GLU A 93 9.84 -6.90 -7.40
CA GLU A 93 9.33 -7.66 -6.26
C GLU A 93 7.84 -7.40 -6.00
N GLN A 94 7.43 -6.14 -6.01
CA GLN A 94 6.02 -5.76 -5.86
C GLN A 94 5.17 -6.29 -7.02
N LYS A 95 5.68 -6.25 -8.25
CA LYS A 95 5.01 -6.83 -9.43
C LYS A 95 4.83 -8.34 -9.28
N ALA A 96 5.85 -9.05 -8.80
CA ALA A 96 5.78 -10.50 -8.56
C ALA A 96 4.74 -10.86 -7.50
N LEU A 97 4.73 -10.13 -6.37
CA LEU A 97 3.73 -10.31 -5.32
C LEU A 97 2.32 -9.99 -5.81
N LEU A 98 2.13 -8.87 -6.52
CA LEU A 98 0.84 -8.50 -7.11
C LEU A 98 0.36 -9.52 -8.12
N SER A 99 1.23 -10.05 -8.96
CA SER A 99 0.88 -11.12 -9.91
C SER A 99 0.35 -12.36 -9.19
N THR A 100 0.99 -12.72 -8.08
CA THR A 100 0.59 -13.86 -7.23
C THR A 100 -0.79 -13.61 -6.61
N ILE A 101 -1.00 -12.46 -5.97
CA ILE A 101 -2.28 -12.10 -5.34
C ILE A 101 -3.37 -11.94 -6.41
N LYS A 102 -3.06 -11.34 -7.56
CA LYS A 102 -4.01 -11.18 -8.68
C LYS A 102 -4.50 -12.53 -9.19
N THR A 103 -3.58 -13.46 -9.42
CA THR A 103 -3.93 -14.81 -9.88
C THR A 103 -4.85 -15.49 -8.87
N ARG A 104 -4.58 -15.33 -7.56
CA ARG A 104 -5.45 -15.84 -6.50
C ARG A 104 -6.83 -15.18 -6.52
N PHE A 105 -6.88 -13.86 -6.58
CA PHE A 105 -8.11 -13.08 -6.64
C PHE A 105 -9.00 -13.49 -7.83
N GLU A 106 -8.41 -13.65 -9.01
CA GLU A 106 -9.14 -14.03 -10.23
C GLU A 106 -9.64 -15.48 -10.17
N THR A 107 -8.87 -16.38 -9.56
CA THR A 107 -9.27 -17.79 -9.40
C THR A 107 -10.29 -18.00 -8.28
N GLN A 108 -10.30 -17.15 -7.26
CA GLN A 108 -11.21 -17.20 -6.11
C GLN A 108 -12.36 -16.18 -6.23
N SER A 109 -12.89 -15.98 -7.43
CA SER A 109 -13.96 -15.00 -7.73
C SER A 109 -15.18 -15.03 -6.79
N THR A 110 -15.50 -16.15 -6.16
CA THR A 110 -16.58 -16.27 -5.17
C THR A 110 -16.32 -15.49 -3.88
N LEU A 111 -15.06 -15.18 -3.56
CA LEU A 111 -14.69 -14.38 -2.39
C LEU A 111 -14.90 -12.87 -2.61
N HIS A 112 -14.92 -12.42 -3.86
CA HIS A 112 -14.71 -11.00 -4.20
C HIS A 112 -15.93 -10.36 -4.86
N GLN A 113 -17.14 -10.77 -4.50
CA GLN A 113 -18.35 -10.31 -5.17
C GLN A 113 -18.47 -8.78 -5.14
N GLY A 114 -18.43 -8.15 -6.32
CA GLY A 114 -18.53 -6.69 -6.46
C GLY A 114 -17.21 -5.92 -6.31
N ILE A 115 -16.07 -6.61 -6.15
CA ILE A 115 -14.74 -5.99 -6.05
C ILE A 115 -14.02 -6.11 -7.39
N GLN A 116 -13.46 -5.00 -7.87
CA GLN A 116 -12.65 -4.98 -9.09
C GLN A 116 -11.16 -4.98 -8.73
N TRP A 117 -10.39 -5.89 -9.34
CA TRP A 117 -8.94 -5.97 -9.12
C TRP A 117 -8.23 -4.62 -9.37
N MET A 118 -8.66 -3.88 -10.40
CA MET A 118 -8.08 -2.57 -10.74
C MET A 118 -8.17 -1.55 -9.57
N ASP A 119 -9.24 -1.60 -8.77
CA ASP A 119 -9.39 -0.73 -7.60
C ASP A 119 -8.43 -1.14 -6.47
N VAL A 120 -8.26 -2.45 -6.28
CA VAL A 120 -7.35 -3.03 -5.28
C VAL A 120 -5.90 -2.68 -5.63
N GLU A 121 -5.49 -2.93 -6.88
CA GLU A 121 -4.16 -2.63 -7.39
C GLU A 121 -3.83 -1.14 -7.28
N SER A 122 -4.79 -0.26 -7.63
CA SER A 122 -4.62 1.18 -7.48
C SER A 122 -4.40 1.59 -6.03
N SER A 123 -5.09 0.95 -5.08
CA SER A 123 -5.01 1.27 -3.65
C SER A 123 -3.73 0.78 -2.97
N LEU A 124 -3.02 -0.17 -3.59
CA LEU A 124 -1.69 -0.62 -3.14
C LEU A 124 -0.56 0.26 -3.68
N ARG A 125 -0.79 1.07 -4.72
CA ARG A 125 0.25 1.86 -5.37
C ARG A 125 0.85 2.89 -4.39
N GLY A 126 2.16 2.80 -4.16
CA GLY A 126 2.88 3.66 -3.22
C GLY A 126 2.69 3.31 -1.74
N ASN A 127 1.90 2.28 -1.40
CA ASN A 127 1.69 1.87 -0.02
C ASN A 127 2.73 0.82 0.40
N THR A 128 3.92 1.30 0.78
CA THR A 128 5.05 0.43 1.17
C THR A 128 4.75 -0.44 2.39
N GLU A 129 3.95 0.06 3.33
CA GLU A 129 3.54 -0.70 4.52
C GLU A 129 2.61 -1.86 4.16
N ALA A 130 1.59 -1.61 3.33
CA ALA A 130 0.71 -2.67 2.84
C ALA A 130 1.49 -3.74 2.07
N PHE A 131 2.50 -3.35 1.27
CA PHE A 131 3.36 -4.32 0.60
C PHE A 131 4.18 -5.17 1.57
N ALA A 132 4.76 -4.57 2.61
CA ALA A 132 5.50 -5.32 3.62
C ALA A 132 4.58 -6.32 4.36
N ALA A 133 3.36 -5.90 4.69
CA ALA A 133 2.32 -6.72 5.30
C ALA A 133 1.91 -7.89 4.40
N LEU A 134 1.53 -7.63 3.15
CA LEU A 134 1.13 -8.66 2.19
C LEU A 134 2.28 -9.63 1.91
N LYS A 135 3.51 -9.12 1.79
CA LYS A 135 4.70 -9.96 1.60
C LYS A 135 4.89 -10.91 2.79
N TYR A 136 4.80 -10.42 4.02
CA TYR A 136 4.89 -11.27 5.21
C TYR A 136 3.78 -12.33 5.27
N MET A 137 2.54 -11.94 4.97
CA MET A 137 1.40 -12.88 4.92
C MET A 137 1.65 -13.99 3.89
N GLU A 138 2.15 -13.63 2.70
CA GLU A 138 2.49 -14.57 1.63
C GLU A 138 3.67 -15.49 2.03
N GLU A 139 4.79 -14.94 2.50
CA GLU A 139 6.00 -15.69 2.89
C GLU A 139 5.76 -16.66 4.05
N THR A 140 4.78 -16.36 4.90
CA THR A 140 4.39 -17.24 6.01
C THR A 140 3.31 -18.26 5.64
N GLY A 141 2.92 -18.31 4.36
CA GLY A 141 1.98 -19.29 3.81
C GLY A 141 0.52 -18.97 4.09
N GLY A 142 0.17 -17.69 4.21
CA GLY A 142 -1.19 -17.25 4.53
C GLY A 142 -2.11 -17.05 3.35
N GLU A 143 -1.55 -16.97 2.14
CA GLU A 143 -2.33 -16.73 0.91
C GLU A 143 -3.25 -15.50 1.07
N PRO A 144 -2.69 -14.30 1.32
CA PRO A 144 -3.46 -13.07 1.51
C PRO A 144 -4.36 -12.79 0.30
N ASP A 145 -5.63 -12.48 0.57
CA ASP A 145 -6.58 -12.04 -0.45
C ASP A 145 -7.61 -11.07 0.13
N VAL A 146 -8.34 -10.37 -0.73
CA VAL A 146 -9.36 -9.40 -0.35
C VAL A 146 -10.64 -10.12 0.09
N LEU A 147 -10.96 -10.04 1.38
CA LEU A 147 -12.14 -10.66 1.95
C LEU A 147 -13.41 -9.86 1.64
N ARG A 148 -13.37 -8.54 1.84
CA ARG A 148 -14.51 -7.63 1.62
C ARG A 148 -14.07 -6.16 1.54
N VAL A 149 -15.03 -5.30 1.26
CA VAL A 149 -14.90 -3.84 1.43
C VAL A 149 -15.74 -3.41 2.63
N GLU A 150 -15.14 -2.66 3.54
CA GLU A 150 -15.81 -2.14 4.74
C GLU A 150 -15.32 -0.72 5.03
N GLY A 151 -16.24 0.23 5.25
CA GLY A 151 -15.87 1.61 5.61
C GLY A 151 -15.04 2.35 4.56
N GLY A 152 -15.05 1.92 3.30
CA GLY A 152 -14.18 2.47 2.26
C GLY A 152 -12.76 1.89 2.27
N GLU A 153 -12.54 0.76 2.93
CA GLU A 153 -11.26 0.06 2.97
C GLU A 153 -11.41 -1.36 2.41
N PHE A 154 -10.39 -1.81 1.69
CA PHE A 154 -10.20 -3.23 1.37
C PHE A 154 -9.68 -3.94 2.61
N VAL A 155 -10.40 -4.98 3.03
CA VAL A 155 -10.01 -5.86 4.12
C VAL A 155 -9.35 -7.09 3.49
N PHE A 156 -8.03 -7.16 3.56
CA PHE A 156 -7.28 -8.36 3.22
C PHE A 156 -7.26 -9.30 4.43
N THR A 157 -7.26 -10.60 4.17
CA THR A 157 -7.10 -11.64 5.19
C THR A 157 -6.34 -12.83 4.63
N ASP A 158 -5.79 -13.67 5.50
CA ASP A 158 -5.28 -14.98 5.08
C ASP A 158 -6.40 -15.92 4.63
N THR A 159 -6.32 -16.38 3.39
CA THR A 159 -7.30 -17.32 2.83
C THR A 159 -6.79 -18.76 2.76
N SER A 160 -5.58 -19.03 3.25
CA SER A 160 -5.01 -20.39 3.31
C SER A 160 -5.96 -21.38 3.98
N ALA A 161 -6.00 -22.63 3.49
CA ALA A 161 -6.96 -23.63 3.98
C ALA A 161 -6.81 -23.95 5.48
N GLU A 162 -5.60 -23.83 6.00
CA GLU A 162 -5.27 -24.01 7.41
C GLU A 162 -4.44 -22.82 7.88
N SER A 163 -4.33 -22.65 9.18
CA SER A 163 -3.62 -21.52 9.78
C SER A 163 -2.21 -21.44 9.18
N PRO A 164 -1.71 -20.28 8.77
CA PRO A 164 -0.46 -20.15 8.01
C PRO A 164 0.71 -20.91 8.67
N SER A 165 1.35 -21.82 7.93
CA SER A 165 2.33 -22.77 8.51
C SER A 165 3.56 -22.06 9.09
N GLY A 166 3.98 -20.96 8.48
CA GLY A 166 5.08 -20.13 8.95
C GLY A 166 4.78 -19.40 10.27
N ARG A 167 3.51 -19.35 10.69
CA ARG A 167 2.99 -18.68 11.89
C ARG A 167 2.45 -19.64 12.96
N ARG A 168 2.51 -20.95 12.76
CA ARG A 168 2.18 -21.94 13.80
C ARG A 168 3.34 -22.08 14.79
N ASN A 169 3.04 -22.35 16.05
CA ASN A 169 4.01 -22.71 17.10
C ASN A 169 5.12 -21.68 17.33
N LYS A 170 4.87 -20.40 17.01
CA LYS A 170 5.83 -19.31 17.14
C LYS A 170 5.18 -18.11 17.81
N SER A 171 5.91 -17.45 18.72
CA SER A 171 5.46 -16.21 19.37
C SER A 171 5.67 -15.00 18.46
N HIS A 172 4.83 -14.85 17.44
CA HIS A 172 4.79 -13.64 16.60
C HIS A 172 3.77 -12.62 17.08
N ILE A 173 2.98 -12.95 18.10
CA ILE A 173 1.98 -12.08 18.70
C ILE A 173 2.49 -11.68 20.08
N ASP A 174 2.40 -10.40 20.44
CA ASP A 174 2.65 -9.96 21.82
C ASP A 174 1.39 -10.00 22.69
N ALA A 175 1.52 -9.68 23.99
CA ALA A 175 0.40 -9.71 24.94
C ALA A 175 -0.80 -8.81 24.58
N THR A 176 -0.64 -7.90 23.60
CA THR A 176 -1.70 -7.00 23.14
C THR A 176 -2.36 -7.44 21.83
N GLY A 177 -1.95 -8.60 21.28
CA GLY A 177 -2.45 -9.08 19.99
C GLY A 177 -1.74 -8.48 18.78
N ILE A 178 -0.68 -7.70 18.99
CA ILE A 178 0.09 -7.08 17.89
C ILE A 178 1.02 -8.12 17.27
N ILE A 179 0.96 -8.23 15.94
CA ILE A 179 1.80 -9.14 15.16
C ILE A 179 3.16 -8.48 14.91
N LYS A 180 4.18 -8.96 15.62
CA LYS A 180 5.58 -8.55 15.38
C LYS A 180 6.21 -9.42 14.29
N PRO A 181 6.98 -8.85 13.36
CA PRO A 181 7.52 -7.48 13.37
C PRO A 181 6.81 -6.47 12.43
N ILE A 182 5.63 -6.77 11.89
CA ILE A 182 5.06 -6.01 10.77
C ILE A 182 3.95 -5.05 11.22
N SER A 183 4.14 -3.76 10.99
CA SER A 183 3.12 -2.75 11.26
C SER A 183 1.93 -2.86 10.30
N GLY A 184 0.76 -2.44 10.76
CA GLY A 184 -0.48 -2.47 9.98
C GLY A 184 -1.16 -3.83 9.87
N LEU A 185 -0.55 -4.91 10.38
CA LEU A 185 -1.19 -6.21 10.53
C LEU A 185 -1.88 -6.35 11.89
N GLU A 186 -3.12 -6.83 11.84
CA GLU A 186 -3.91 -7.18 13.01
C GLU A 186 -4.31 -8.65 12.94
N LEU A 187 -4.67 -9.27 14.06
CA LEU A 187 -5.30 -10.58 14.03
C LEU A 187 -6.67 -10.48 13.33
N THR A 188 -7.00 -11.49 12.53
CA THR A 188 -8.33 -11.58 11.91
C THR A 188 -9.40 -11.56 12.99
N SER A 189 -10.35 -10.63 12.87
CA SER A 189 -11.45 -10.51 13.84
C SER A 189 -12.34 -11.75 13.83
N GLU A 190 -13.13 -11.96 14.88
CA GLU A 190 -14.11 -13.03 14.88
C GLU A 190 -15.10 -12.90 13.71
N ASP A 191 -15.60 -11.69 13.45
CA ASP A 191 -16.55 -11.43 12.36
C ASP A 191 -15.96 -11.78 10.99
N ASP A 192 -14.69 -11.40 10.76
CA ASP A 192 -13.98 -11.70 9.51
C ASP A 192 -13.72 -13.19 9.37
N TYR A 193 -13.39 -13.86 10.47
CA TYR A 193 -13.17 -15.29 10.51
C TYR A 193 -14.44 -16.07 10.19
N MET A 194 -15.56 -15.71 10.81
CA MET A 194 -16.86 -16.32 10.56
C MET A 194 -17.33 -16.06 9.12
N TYR A 195 -17.10 -14.85 8.61
CA TYR A 195 -17.40 -14.51 7.21
C TYR A 195 -16.57 -15.36 6.24
N LEU A 196 -15.26 -15.50 6.48
CA LEU A 196 -14.37 -16.36 5.68
C LEU A 196 -14.84 -17.82 5.70
N GLN A 197 -15.20 -18.37 6.87
CA GLN A 197 -15.73 -19.73 7.01
C GLN A 197 -17.02 -19.96 6.21
N GLY A 198 -17.85 -18.93 6.08
CA GLY A 198 -19.06 -18.95 5.25
C GLY A 198 -18.78 -19.01 3.75
N LEU A 199 -17.63 -18.49 3.32
CA LEU A 199 -17.19 -18.49 1.92
C LEU A 199 -16.41 -19.75 1.55
N LYS A 200 -15.53 -20.21 2.43
CA LYS A 200 -14.75 -21.45 2.27
C LYS A 200 -14.39 -22.04 3.64
N PRO A 201 -14.35 -23.38 3.77
CA PRO A 201 -13.91 -23.99 5.01
C PRO A 201 -12.42 -23.71 5.24
N VAL A 202 -12.09 -23.22 6.43
CA VAL A 202 -10.72 -23.02 6.90
C VAL A 202 -10.51 -23.64 8.28
N ASP A 203 -9.25 -23.92 8.64
CA ASP A 203 -8.82 -24.43 9.94
C ASP A 203 -9.55 -25.72 10.37
N SER A 204 -9.65 -26.68 9.45
CA SER A 204 -10.27 -27.98 9.76
C SER A 204 -9.32 -28.87 10.59
N ASN A 205 -8.01 -28.63 10.50
CA ASN A 205 -6.96 -29.40 11.16
C ASN A 205 -6.00 -28.55 12.00
N SER A 206 -6.26 -27.25 12.09
CA SER A 206 -5.48 -26.27 12.85
C SER A 206 -6.41 -25.38 13.68
N TRP A 207 -5.80 -24.53 14.49
CA TRP A 207 -6.49 -23.51 15.27
C TRP A 207 -5.83 -22.16 14.99
N SER A 208 -6.63 -21.10 14.90
CA SER A 208 -6.14 -19.73 14.76
C SER A 208 -6.51 -18.90 15.97
N TRP A 209 -5.53 -18.19 16.53
CA TRP A 209 -5.82 -17.03 17.36
C TRP A 209 -6.55 -15.99 16.51
N LEU A 210 -7.59 -15.41 17.10
CA LEU A 210 -8.43 -14.38 16.53
C LEU A 210 -8.26 -13.08 17.31
N GLY A 211 -8.53 -11.97 16.63
CA GLY A 211 -8.47 -10.66 17.21
C GLY A 211 -9.72 -10.33 18.01
N LYS A 212 -10.24 -9.13 17.77
CA LYS A 212 -11.35 -8.58 18.55
C LYS A 212 -12.59 -9.50 18.54
N PRO A 213 -13.22 -9.75 19.70
CA PRO A 213 -14.52 -10.39 19.80
C PRO A 213 -15.60 -9.67 19.01
N SER A 214 -16.54 -10.42 18.43
CA SER A 214 -17.74 -9.88 17.81
C SER A 214 -18.55 -9.02 18.79
N ALA A 215 -19.26 -8.03 18.25
CA ALA A 215 -20.12 -7.18 19.06
C ALA A 215 -21.17 -8.00 19.82
N GLY A 216 -21.25 -7.83 21.14
CA GLY A 216 -22.20 -8.54 22.01
C GLY A 216 -21.66 -9.81 22.67
N ARG A 217 -20.41 -10.22 22.40
CA ARG A 217 -19.73 -11.27 23.20
C ARG A 217 -19.28 -10.73 24.56
N ASP A 218 -19.30 -11.59 25.56
CA ASP A 218 -18.78 -11.30 26.90
C ASP A 218 -17.29 -10.91 26.85
N PRO A 219 -16.83 -9.99 27.71
CA PRO A 219 -15.41 -9.65 27.80
C PRO A 219 -14.54 -10.87 28.14
N LEU A 220 -13.38 -10.96 27.49
CA LEU A 220 -12.38 -11.98 27.79
C LEU A 220 -11.80 -11.77 29.20
N ALA A 221 -11.47 -12.85 29.90
CA ALA A 221 -10.71 -12.74 31.14
C ALA A 221 -9.28 -12.25 30.84
N ALA A 222 -8.63 -11.68 31.85
CA ALA A 222 -7.25 -11.24 31.69
C ALA A 222 -6.34 -12.46 31.41
N GLY A 223 -5.62 -12.42 30.29
CA GLY A 223 -4.76 -13.52 29.82
C GLY A 223 -5.41 -14.44 28.77
N ASP A 224 -6.71 -14.29 28.52
CA ASP A 224 -7.40 -15.08 27.50
C ASP A 224 -7.34 -14.38 26.12
N ALA A 225 -7.33 -15.20 25.07
CA ALA A 225 -7.49 -14.80 23.69
C ALA A 225 -8.56 -15.68 23.02
N LEU A 226 -9.20 -15.17 21.96
CA LEU A 226 -10.11 -16.00 21.18
C LEU A 226 -9.33 -16.93 20.27
N ASP A 227 -9.68 -18.20 20.25
CA ASP A 227 -9.26 -19.11 19.21
C ASP A 227 -10.46 -19.65 18.40
N GLY A 228 -10.19 -20.03 17.16
CA GLY A 228 -11.18 -20.51 16.23
C GLY A 228 -10.69 -21.73 15.44
N ARG A 229 -11.62 -22.65 15.17
CA ARG A 229 -11.42 -23.78 14.28
C ARG A 229 -12.71 -24.21 13.60
N ARG A 230 -12.58 -25.10 12.62
CA ARG A 230 -13.70 -25.87 12.07
C ARG A 230 -13.63 -27.33 12.50
N ARG A 231 -14.74 -27.89 12.98
CA ARG A 231 -14.85 -29.33 13.31
C ARG A 231 -16.24 -29.85 13.00
N GLY A 232 -16.31 -31.01 12.33
CA GLY A 232 -17.59 -31.69 12.07
C GLY A 232 -18.59 -30.84 11.28
N GLY A 233 -18.12 -29.90 10.44
CA GLY A 233 -18.96 -28.99 9.67
C GLY A 233 -19.39 -27.72 10.41
N SER A 234 -19.13 -27.63 11.72
CA SER A 234 -19.40 -26.44 12.55
C SER A 234 -18.12 -25.64 12.79
N VAL A 235 -18.27 -24.35 13.07
CA VAL A 235 -17.17 -23.46 13.46
C VAL A 235 -17.26 -23.26 14.97
N ASP A 236 -16.18 -23.63 15.66
CA ASP A 236 -16.05 -23.47 17.10
C ASP A 236 -15.13 -22.28 17.35
N VAL A 237 -15.63 -21.29 18.12
CA VAL A 237 -14.86 -20.14 18.58
C VAL A 237 -15.06 -20.01 20.08
N HIS A 238 -13.98 -19.98 20.85
CA HIS A 238 -14.04 -19.82 22.31
C HIS A 238 -12.81 -19.09 22.86
N PRO A 239 -12.91 -18.50 24.07
CA PRO A 239 -11.73 -18.03 24.79
C PRO A 239 -10.84 -19.20 25.19
N ASP A 240 -9.53 -19.03 25.10
CA ASP A 240 -8.53 -19.92 25.66
C ASP A 240 -7.35 -19.11 26.21
N ASN A 241 -6.55 -19.73 27.09
CA ASN A 241 -5.37 -19.09 27.67
C ASN A 241 -4.34 -18.79 26.57
N ALA A 242 -3.98 -17.51 26.40
CA ALA A 242 -3.06 -17.05 25.37
C ALA A 242 -1.64 -17.64 25.54
N ASP A 243 -1.28 -18.03 26.76
CA ASP A 243 0.03 -18.60 27.10
C ASP A 243 0.10 -20.12 26.90
N ASP A 244 -1.04 -20.79 26.64
CA ASP A 244 -1.07 -22.25 26.52
C ASP A 244 -0.46 -22.71 25.18
N PRO A 245 0.65 -23.49 25.21
CA PRO A 245 1.32 -23.93 23.99
C PRO A 245 0.51 -25.02 23.29
N TYR A 246 0.32 -24.86 21.98
CA TYR A 246 -0.40 -25.85 21.18
C TYR A 246 0.21 -26.03 19.79
N GLU A 247 0.73 -27.24 19.49
CA GLU A 247 1.53 -27.55 18.28
C GLU A 247 0.82 -27.35 16.92
N ARG A 248 -0.48 -27.07 16.93
CA ARG A 248 -1.26 -26.81 15.70
C ARG A 248 -1.93 -25.45 15.71
N ARG A 249 -1.60 -24.61 16.69
CA ARG A 249 -2.15 -23.27 16.84
C ARG A 249 -1.23 -22.26 16.16
N GLY A 250 -1.82 -21.48 15.27
CA GLY A 250 -1.21 -20.34 14.63
C GLY A 250 -2.14 -19.16 14.74
N PHE A 251 -2.11 -18.28 13.75
CA PHE A 251 -3.00 -17.14 13.67
C PHE A 251 -3.16 -16.68 12.23
N ARG A 252 -4.31 -16.09 11.96
CA ARG A 252 -4.59 -15.38 10.71
C ARG A 252 -4.46 -13.88 10.96
N CYS A 253 -4.01 -13.18 9.95
CA CYS A 253 -3.85 -11.74 9.95
C CYS A 253 -4.86 -11.10 9.00
N SER A 254 -5.18 -9.87 9.32
CA SER A 254 -5.93 -8.95 8.48
C SER A 254 -5.11 -7.68 8.24
N LEU A 255 -5.29 -7.12 7.05
CA LEU A 255 -4.70 -5.84 6.64
C LEU A 255 -5.80 -4.97 6.04
N ARG A 256 -5.88 -3.71 6.48
CA ARG A 256 -6.82 -2.73 5.95
C ARG A 256 -6.10 -1.75 5.03
N VAL A 257 -6.61 -1.58 3.82
CA VAL A 257 -6.06 -0.67 2.82
C VAL A 257 -7.16 0.27 2.33
N LYS A 258 -6.98 1.58 2.47
CA LYS A 258 -7.97 2.57 2.01
C LYS A 258 -8.22 2.45 0.50
N LYS A 259 -9.49 2.41 0.11
CA LYS A 259 -9.90 2.48 -1.29
C LYS A 259 -9.60 3.87 -1.84
N SER A 260 -8.85 3.93 -2.94
CA SER A 260 -8.46 5.17 -3.64
C SER A 260 -9.57 5.75 -4.51
#